data_AF-A0A536A6Z5-F1
#
_entry.id   AF-A0A536A6Z5-F1
#
_cell.length_a   1.000
_cell.length_b   1.000
_cell.length_c   1.000
_cell.angle_alpha   90.00
_cell.angle_beta   90.00
_cell.angle_gamma   90.00
#
_symmetry.space_group_name_H-M   'P 1'
#
loop_
_entity.id
_entity.type
_entity.pdbx_description
1 polymer ?
#
loop_
_entity_poly.entity_id
_entity_poly.type
_entity_poly.pdbx_seq_one_letter_code
_entity_poly.pdbx_strand_id
1 'polypeptide(L)'
;MLKATTVFACALALMLALPGPAVAKDSGGLTVIPSSKNDVSPRLATIPPRSEDAAQPKRERPLHGFPQAVTGAPDGAVQSTVSTAAPAMSSSFEGIGQGFAGFTVQYAPPDTNGAVGPSNFVQTVNVSFAVFTRTGSLLYGPAKINTLFTGFGGLCETDNDGDPSVVYDQLADRWLITQFAVSGANGSSMPYLECIAISTSGDPTGSYYRYSFPRSYFPDYPKLGLWPDAYYMSTNDFSGNSFAGATTWAFDRARMLAGAPATAQVFHLSFLYGGLLPASLDGRALPPAGAPNYFVALNDSSSLALWKFHVDFANSANSTLTGPITIPVAGYSELCNGSTCVPQGG
;
A
#
# COMPACT_ATOMS: atom_id res chain seq x y z
N MET A 1 -13.69 -3.84 82.28
CA MET A 1 -14.87 -4.45 81.64
C MET A 1 -15.93 -3.35 81.63
N LEU A 2 -16.42 -2.76 80.55
CA LEU A 2 -16.61 -3.12 79.14
C LEU A 2 -16.44 -1.82 78.33
N LYS A 3 -15.68 -1.79 77.24
CA LYS A 3 -15.58 -0.63 76.33
C LYS A 3 -16.75 -0.69 75.34
N ALA A 4 -17.53 0.38 75.28
CA ALA A 4 -18.51 0.62 74.23
C ALA A 4 -17.81 1.28 73.03
N THR A 5 -17.97 0.69 71.84
CA THR A 5 -17.54 1.30 70.58
C THR A 5 -18.69 1.21 69.60
N THR A 6 -19.24 2.36 69.22
CA THR A 6 -20.17 2.52 68.11
C THR A 6 -19.45 3.38 67.08
N VAL A 7 -19.15 2.87 65.89
CA VAL A 7 -18.75 3.70 64.74
C VAL A 7 -19.38 3.16 63.45
N PHE A 8 -20.28 3.99 62.93
CA PHE A 8 -20.76 4.20 61.57
C PHE A 8 -20.37 3.21 60.45
N ALA A 9 -21.40 2.58 59.89
CA ALA A 9 -21.38 2.01 58.54
C ALA A 9 -21.42 3.15 57.50
N CYS A 10 -20.38 3.27 56.68
CA CYS A 10 -20.37 4.12 55.49
C CYS A 10 -20.40 3.19 54.27
N ALA A 11 -21.56 3.09 53.62
CA ALA A 11 -21.72 2.36 52.38
C ALA A 11 -21.10 3.16 51.23
N LEU A 12 -19.89 2.79 50.82
CA LEU A 12 -19.28 3.33 49.60
C LEU A 12 -19.72 2.47 48.42
N ALA A 13 -20.69 2.96 47.66
CA ALA A 13 -21.08 2.39 46.37
C ALA A 13 -19.93 2.60 45.38
N LEU A 14 -19.11 1.56 45.20
CA LEU A 14 -18.08 1.53 44.17
C LEU A 14 -18.76 1.27 42.83
N MET A 15 -19.15 2.35 42.12
CA MET A 15 -19.46 2.24 40.69
C MET A 15 -18.17 1.89 39.95
N LEU A 16 -18.03 0.61 39.61
CA LEU A 16 -17.08 0.15 38.61
C LEU A 16 -17.50 0.75 37.26
N ALA A 17 -16.95 1.91 36.93
CA ALA A 17 -16.90 2.37 35.57
C ALA A 17 -16.02 1.38 34.79
N LEU A 18 -16.64 0.59 33.93
CA LEU A 18 -15.92 -0.19 32.91
C LEU A 18 -15.06 0.80 32.10
N PRO A 19 -13.74 0.60 31.99
CA PRO A 19 -12.97 1.38 31.04
C PRO A 19 -13.48 1.01 29.64
N GLY A 20 -13.99 2.00 28.89
CA GLY A 20 -14.17 1.85 27.45
C GLY A 20 -12.83 1.53 26.79
N PRO A 21 -12.81 0.92 25.59
CA PRO A 21 -11.56 0.64 24.89
C PRO A 21 -10.76 1.94 24.74
N ALA A 22 -9.63 2.01 25.42
CA ALA A 22 -8.71 3.12 25.30
C ALA A 22 -8.10 3.06 23.90
N VAL A 23 -8.52 3.96 23.01
CA VAL A 23 -7.80 4.22 21.76
C VAL A 23 -6.43 4.78 22.15
N ALA A 24 -5.39 3.96 22.01
CA ALA A 24 -4.03 4.43 22.20
C ALA A 24 -3.76 5.58 21.21
N LYS A 25 -3.21 6.68 21.70
CA LYS A 25 -2.81 7.80 20.85
C LYS A 25 -1.64 7.34 19.97
N ASP A 26 -1.82 7.39 18.65
CA ASP A 26 -0.74 7.15 17.70
C ASP A 26 0.44 8.09 18.02
N SER A 27 1.61 7.51 18.26
CA SER A 27 2.78 8.18 18.84
C SER A 27 3.85 8.59 17.83
N GLY A 28 3.64 8.33 16.52
CA GLY A 28 4.57 8.71 15.48
C GLY A 28 4.44 10.19 15.12
N GLY A 29 5.44 10.99 15.49
CA GLY A 29 5.62 12.32 14.90
C GLY A 29 5.90 12.23 13.40
N LEU A 30 5.63 13.32 12.69
CA LEU A 30 5.94 13.43 11.27
C LEU A 30 7.43 13.23 11.02
N THR A 31 7.77 12.42 10.02
CA THR A 31 9.14 12.32 9.48
C THR A 31 9.14 12.74 8.02
N VAL A 32 10.13 13.54 7.62
CA VAL A 32 10.36 13.90 6.22
C VAL A 32 11.51 13.07 5.67
N ILE A 33 11.27 12.34 4.59
CA ILE A 33 12.22 11.44 3.95
C ILE A 33 12.56 12.00 2.57
N PRO A 34 13.77 12.54 2.34
CA PRO A 34 14.19 12.92 1.00
C PRO A 34 14.46 11.68 0.15
N SER A 35 14.25 11.79 -1.17
CA SER A 35 14.74 10.77 -2.09
C SER A 35 16.27 10.68 -1.98
N SER A 36 16.81 9.50 -1.68
CA SER A 36 18.25 9.27 -1.62
C SER A 36 18.90 9.34 -3.00
N LYS A 37 18.12 9.07 -4.04
CA LYS A 37 18.49 9.24 -5.44
C LYS A 37 17.24 9.47 -6.29
N ASN A 38 17.39 10.30 -7.32
CA ASN A 38 16.42 10.41 -8.41
C ASN A 38 17.09 10.74 -9.75
N ASP A 39 16.53 10.26 -10.85
CA ASP A 39 16.98 10.58 -12.22
C ASP A 39 15.86 10.34 -13.26
N VAL A 40 16.24 10.37 -14.55
CA VAL A 40 15.37 10.01 -15.67
C VAL A 40 15.95 8.78 -16.37
N SER A 41 15.11 7.77 -16.61
CA SER A 41 15.49 6.57 -17.36
C SER A 41 15.58 6.82 -18.87
N PRO A 42 16.27 5.96 -19.63
CA PRO A 42 16.01 5.77 -21.05
C PRO A 42 14.55 5.35 -21.29
N ARG A 43 14.09 5.39 -22.55
CA ARG A 43 12.77 4.86 -22.92
C ARG A 43 12.71 3.36 -22.63
N LEU A 44 11.66 2.91 -21.95
CA LEU A 44 11.49 1.50 -21.59
C LEU A 44 11.47 0.60 -22.83
N ALA A 45 10.85 1.03 -23.92
CA ALA A 45 10.85 0.31 -25.20
C ALA A 45 12.26 0.04 -25.78
N THR A 46 13.28 0.78 -25.34
CA THR A 46 14.68 0.60 -25.76
C THR A 46 15.50 -0.27 -24.80
N ILE A 47 14.94 -0.60 -23.64
CA ILE A 47 15.57 -1.44 -22.62
C ILE A 47 15.08 -2.88 -22.84
N PRO A 48 15.98 -3.83 -23.15
CA PRO A 48 15.60 -5.24 -23.23
C PRO A 48 14.94 -5.70 -21.91
N PRO A 49 13.78 -6.36 -21.96
CA PRO A 49 13.15 -6.93 -20.77
C PRO A 49 14.13 -7.83 -20.00
N ARG A 50 14.31 -7.58 -18.69
CA ARG A 50 14.97 -8.58 -17.84
C ARG A 50 14.00 -9.74 -17.67
N SER A 51 14.35 -10.89 -18.23
CA SER A 51 13.54 -12.09 -18.15
C SER A 51 13.37 -12.55 -16.70
N GLU A 52 12.30 -13.28 -16.45
CA GLU A 52 12.17 -14.06 -15.22
C GLU A 52 13.39 -14.96 -15.00
N ASP A 53 13.69 -15.23 -13.73
CA ASP A 53 14.69 -16.24 -13.41
C ASP A 53 14.22 -17.62 -13.89
N ALA A 54 15.18 -18.50 -14.19
CA ALA A 54 14.85 -19.89 -14.48
C ALA A 54 14.00 -20.48 -13.35
N ALA A 55 12.99 -21.27 -13.70
CA ALA A 55 12.01 -21.82 -12.75
C ALA A 55 12.69 -22.38 -11.48
N GLN A 56 12.60 -21.61 -10.40
CA GLN A 56 13.02 -22.00 -9.06
C GLN A 56 11.86 -22.72 -8.35
N PRO A 57 12.12 -23.45 -7.25
CA PRO A 57 11.06 -23.88 -6.36
C PRO A 57 10.19 -22.67 -5.97
N LYS A 58 8.87 -22.83 -6.05
CA LYS A 58 7.93 -21.76 -5.65
C LYS A 58 8.29 -21.30 -4.24
N ARG A 59 8.53 -20.01 -4.09
CA ARG A 59 8.85 -19.39 -2.81
C ARG A 59 7.57 -18.86 -2.20
N GLU A 60 7.14 -19.47 -1.11
CA GLU A 60 6.11 -18.88 -0.25
C GLU A 60 6.71 -17.63 0.40
N ARG A 61 6.06 -16.48 0.17
CA ARG A 61 6.33 -15.27 0.92
C ARG A 61 5.49 -15.37 2.19
N PRO A 62 6.11 -15.38 3.39
CA PRO A 62 5.34 -15.46 4.63
C PRO A 62 4.28 -14.37 4.63
N LEU A 63 3.02 -14.75 4.83
CA LEU A 63 1.98 -13.79 5.11
C LEU A 63 2.27 -13.17 6.46
N HIS A 64 2.63 -11.90 6.48
CA HIS A 64 2.80 -11.19 7.72
C HIS A 64 1.45 -10.63 8.19
N GLY A 65 0.78 -11.37 9.07
CA GLY A 65 -0.43 -10.90 9.73
C GLY A 65 -0.16 -9.74 10.70
N PHE A 66 -1.12 -8.85 10.85
CA PHE A 66 -1.12 -7.79 11.87
C PHE A 66 -2.20 -8.08 12.93
N PRO A 67 -2.09 -7.53 14.15
CA PRO A 67 -3.05 -7.80 15.22
C PRO A 67 -4.47 -7.39 14.81
N GLN A 68 -5.45 -8.25 15.08
CA GLN A 68 -6.85 -7.96 14.80
C GLN A 68 -7.76 -8.35 15.97
N ALA A 69 -8.78 -7.53 16.21
CA ALA A 69 -9.80 -7.79 17.20
C ALA A 69 -10.85 -8.77 16.63
N VAL A 70 -10.73 -10.06 16.98
CA VAL A 70 -11.68 -11.09 16.55
C VAL A 70 -12.78 -11.25 17.60
N THR A 71 -14.01 -10.87 17.26
CA THR A 71 -15.21 -11.48 17.84
C THR A 71 -16.19 -11.81 16.71
N GLY A 72 -16.51 -13.09 16.53
CA GLY A 72 -17.35 -13.55 15.43
C GLY A 72 -18.76 -12.97 15.55
N ALA A 73 -19.21 -12.27 14.51
CA ALA A 73 -20.57 -11.82 14.34
C ALA A 73 -21.16 -12.47 13.06
N PRO A 74 -22.48 -12.77 13.02
CA PRO A 74 -23.14 -13.14 11.78
C PRO A 74 -22.94 -12.04 10.73
N ASP A 75 -22.45 -12.40 9.54
CA ASP A 75 -22.25 -11.45 8.44
C ASP A 75 -23.61 -11.00 7.88
N GLY A 76 -24.05 -9.83 8.36
CA GLY A 76 -25.29 -9.20 7.90
C GLY A 76 -25.17 -8.50 6.53
N ALA A 77 -23.97 -8.45 5.96
CA ALA A 77 -23.68 -7.84 4.65
C ALA A 77 -23.66 -8.85 3.50
N VAL A 78 -23.88 -10.15 3.77
CA VAL A 78 -23.99 -11.19 2.73
C VAL A 78 -25.08 -10.80 1.72
N GLN A 79 -24.67 -10.57 0.48
CA GLN A 79 -25.60 -10.30 -0.63
C GLN A 79 -26.20 -11.63 -1.12
N SER A 80 -27.52 -11.75 -1.06
CA SER A 80 -28.27 -12.92 -1.55
C SER A 80 -28.73 -12.76 -3.01
N THR A 81 -28.51 -11.59 -3.62
CA THR A 81 -28.94 -11.26 -4.99
C THR A 81 -27.84 -10.53 -5.73
N VAL A 82 -27.61 -10.90 -6.99
CA VAL A 82 -26.65 -10.23 -7.88
C VAL A 82 -27.27 -8.93 -8.39
N SER A 83 -26.59 -7.80 -8.21
CA SER A 83 -26.98 -6.53 -8.83
C SER A 83 -26.68 -6.55 -10.33
N THR A 84 -27.65 -6.18 -11.16
CA THR A 84 -27.48 -6.04 -12.62
C THR A 84 -27.03 -4.63 -13.04
N ALA A 85 -26.62 -3.79 -12.10
CA ALA A 85 -26.24 -2.39 -12.37
C ALA A 85 -24.83 -2.23 -12.94
N ALA A 86 -24.03 -3.30 -13.03
CA ALA A 86 -22.71 -3.25 -13.62
C ALA A 86 -22.80 -3.13 -15.16
N PRO A 87 -21.99 -2.27 -15.81
CA PRO A 87 -21.91 -2.20 -17.26
C PRO A 87 -21.47 -3.56 -17.84
N ALA A 88 -21.99 -3.90 -19.02
CA ALA A 88 -21.58 -5.11 -19.72
C ALA A 88 -20.08 -5.07 -20.05
N MET A 89 -19.41 -6.21 -19.87
CA MET A 89 -18.00 -6.36 -20.24
C MET A 89 -17.85 -6.20 -21.75
N SER A 90 -17.12 -5.18 -22.19
CA SER A 90 -16.92 -4.90 -23.62
C SER A 90 -15.85 -5.79 -24.26
N SER A 91 -14.87 -6.23 -23.48
CA SER A 91 -13.76 -7.07 -23.91
C SER A 91 -13.07 -7.67 -22.69
N SER A 92 -12.48 -8.86 -22.86
CA SER A 92 -11.56 -9.48 -21.91
C SER A 92 -10.35 -10.02 -22.63
N PHE A 93 -9.24 -10.11 -21.91
CA PHE A 93 -8.02 -10.77 -22.35
C PHE A 93 -7.28 -11.31 -21.14
N GLU A 94 -6.42 -12.29 -21.36
CA GLU A 94 -5.58 -12.86 -20.32
C GLU A 94 -4.42 -11.91 -19.99
N GLY A 95 -4.24 -11.62 -18.71
CA GLY A 95 -3.06 -10.92 -18.18
C GLY A 95 -1.86 -11.84 -18.01
N ILE A 96 -0.76 -11.33 -17.44
CA ILE A 96 0.33 -12.18 -16.97
C ILE A 96 -0.17 -13.04 -15.80
N GLY A 97 0.13 -14.34 -15.86
CA GLY A 97 -0.36 -15.36 -14.93
C GLY A 97 0.06 -16.76 -15.37
N GLN A 98 -0.41 -17.79 -14.67
CA GLN A 98 -0.10 -19.19 -15.00
C GLN A 98 -0.37 -19.51 -16.48
N GLY A 99 0.67 -19.96 -17.20
CA GLY A 99 0.58 -20.33 -18.61
C GLY A 99 0.85 -19.20 -19.61
N PHE A 100 1.07 -17.96 -19.15
CA PHE A 100 1.46 -16.85 -20.02
C PHE A 100 2.92 -17.00 -20.48
N ALA A 101 3.18 -16.86 -21.78
CA ALA A 101 4.52 -17.04 -22.35
C ALA A 101 5.51 -16.00 -21.78
N GLY A 102 6.65 -16.47 -21.28
CA GLY A 102 7.66 -15.61 -20.65
C GLY A 102 7.40 -15.23 -19.20
N PHE A 103 6.31 -15.73 -18.60
CA PHE A 103 6.02 -15.60 -17.17
C PHE A 103 6.02 -16.98 -16.49
N THR A 104 6.54 -17.05 -15.27
CA THR A 104 6.50 -18.27 -14.44
C THR A 104 6.04 -17.89 -13.04
N VAL A 105 5.03 -18.60 -12.53
CA VAL A 105 4.54 -18.43 -11.16
C VAL A 105 5.61 -18.90 -10.18
N GLN A 106 6.27 -17.94 -9.53
CA GLN A 106 7.38 -18.17 -8.61
C GLN A 106 7.03 -17.89 -7.15
N TYR A 107 5.98 -17.11 -6.87
CA TYR A 107 5.65 -16.64 -5.52
C TYR A 107 4.19 -16.92 -5.17
N ALA A 108 3.93 -17.10 -3.88
CA ALA A 108 2.59 -17.20 -3.30
C ALA A 108 2.54 -16.39 -1.99
N PRO A 109 1.47 -15.62 -1.73
CA PRO A 109 0.32 -15.35 -2.62
C PRO A 109 0.71 -14.53 -3.88
N PRO A 110 -0.14 -14.46 -4.93
CA PRO A 110 0.11 -13.59 -6.07
C PRO A 110 -0.25 -12.15 -5.71
N ASP A 111 0.74 -11.24 -5.82
CA ASP A 111 0.56 -9.81 -5.58
C ASP A 111 0.06 -9.10 -6.85
N THR A 112 -1.09 -9.53 -7.36
CA THR A 112 -1.63 -9.05 -8.63
C THR A 112 -2.24 -7.65 -8.47
N ASN A 113 -1.73 -6.69 -9.25
CA ASN A 113 -2.26 -5.34 -9.36
C ASN A 113 -2.40 -4.95 -10.83
N GLY A 114 -3.22 -3.94 -11.13
CA GLY A 114 -3.34 -3.40 -12.47
C GLY A 114 -3.97 -2.02 -12.50
N ALA A 115 -3.59 -1.22 -13.50
CA ALA A 115 -4.19 0.08 -13.76
C ALA A 115 -4.52 0.23 -15.25
N VAL A 116 -5.62 0.93 -15.54
CA VAL A 116 -6.08 1.20 -16.89
C VAL A 116 -5.93 2.69 -17.21
N GLY A 117 -5.19 2.99 -18.27
CA GLY A 117 -5.07 4.33 -18.84
C GLY A 117 -5.97 4.48 -20.07
N PRO A 118 -5.84 5.55 -20.86
CA PRO A 118 -6.68 5.81 -22.03
C PRO A 118 -6.54 4.73 -23.11
N SER A 119 -5.33 4.21 -23.31
CA SER A 119 -5.02 3.27 -24.41
C SER A 119 -4.32 1.99 -23.94
N ASN A 120 -3.88 1.93 -22.69
CA ASN A 120 -3.07 0.84 -22.16
C ASN A 120 -3.64 0.28 -20.87
N PHE A 121 -3.27 -0.96 -20.59
CA PHE A 121 -3.41 -1.61 -19.30
C PHE A 121 -2.03 -2.04 -18.84
N VAL A 122 -1.65 -1.68 -17.62
CA VAL A 122 -0.39 -2.11 -17.01
C VAL A 122 -0.73 -3.01 -15.85
N GLN A 123 -0.14 -4.21 -15.84
CA GLN A 123 -0.31 -5.21 -14.79
C GLN A 123 1.03 -5.45 -14.12
N THR A 124 0.99 -5.63 -12.80
CA THR A 124 2.15 -6.09 -12.02
C THR A 124 1.74 -7.32 -11.21
N VAL A 125 2.62 -8.31 -11.11
CA VAL A 125 2.38 -9.54 -10.34
C VAL A 125 3.68 -9.93 -9.65
N ASN A 126 3.70 -9.88 -8.32
CA ASN A 126 4.85 -10.17 -7.44
C ASN A 126 6.13 -9.41 -7.81
N VAL A 127 6.90 -9.87 -8.80
CA VAL A 127 8.19 -9.28 -9.17
C VAL A 127 8.26 -8.87 -10.64
N SER A 128 7.12 -8.99 -11.33
CA SER A 128 7.01 -8.85 -12.79
C SER A 128 5.98 -7.78 -13.15
N PHE A 129 6.11 -7.20 -14.33
CA PHE A 129 5.10 -6.35 -14.93
C PHE A 129 4.99 -6.57 -16.43
N ALA A 130 3.86 -6.19 -17.00
CA ALA A 130 3.62 -6.15 -18.43
C ALA A 130 2.75 -4.96 -18.81
N VAL A 131 2.96 -4.49 -20.04
CA VAL A 131 2.18 -3.41 -20.66
C VAL A 131 1.38 -4.02 -21.80
N PHE A 132 0.08 -3.80 -21.76
CA PHE A 132 -0.86 -4.21 -22.80
C PHE A 132 -1.51 -2.99 -23.44
N THR A 133 -2.00 -3.15 -24.66
CA THR A 133 -3.10 -2.32 -25.17
C THR A 133 -4.36 -2.57 -24.34
N ARG A 134 -5.32 -1.63 -24.33
CA ARG A 134 -6.63 -1.84 -23.69
C ARG A 134 -7.40 -3.07 -24.20
N THR A 135 -7.06 -3.55 -25.39
CA THR A 135 -7.66 -4.73 -26.03
C THR A 135 -6.85 -6.01 -25.84
N GLY A 136 -5.74 -5.98 -25.08
CA GLY A 136 -5.02 -7.18 -24.66
C GLY A 136 -3.78 -7.57 -25.47
N SER A 137 -3.44 -6.84 -26.53
CA SER A 137 -2.16 -7.05 -27.21
C SER A 137 -1.00 -6.62 -26.31
N LEU A 138 -0.03 -7.51 -26.10
CA LEU A 138 1.19 -7.25 -25.33
C LEU A 138 2.09 -6.25 -26.07
N LEU A 139 2.50 -5.19 -25.37
CA LEU A 139 3.39 -4.14 -25.87
C LEU A 139 4.79 -4.22 -25.27
N TYR A 140 4.88 -4.62 -24.00
CA TYR A 140 6.15 -4.77 -23.29
C TYR A 140 6.01 -5.81 -22.18
N GLY A 141 7.10 -6.54 -21.90
CA GLY A 141 7.15 -7.58 -20.87
C GLY A 141 6.69 -8.96 -21.35
N PRO A 142 6.41 -9.91 -20.42
CA PRO A 142 6.62 -9.79 -18.98
C PRO A 142 8.08 -9.49 -18.67
N ALA A 143 8.33 -8.56 -17.74
CA ALA A 143 9.66 -8.14 -17.35
C ALA A 143 9.74 -8.01 -15.84
N LYS A 144 10.91 -8.26 -15.24
CA LYS A 144 11.18 -7.90 -13.85
C LYS A 144 10.94 -6.41 -13.61
N ILE A 145 10.33 -6.02 -12.49
CA ILE A 145 10.03 -4.60 -12.17
C ILE A 145 11.30 -3.75 -12.20
N ASN A 146 12.42 -4.28 -11.69
CA ASN A 146 13.70 -3.59 -11.68
C ASN A 146 14.29 -3.28 -13.08
N THR A 147 13.67 -3.79 -14.15
CA THR A 147 13.96 -3.36 -15.53
C THR A 147 13.75 -1.85 -15.69
N LEU A 148 12.73 -1.27 -15.04
CA LEU A 148 12.47 0.18 -15.01
C LEU A 148 13.67 0.96 -14.46
N PHE A 149 14.47 0.34 -13.59
CA PHE A 149 15.63 0.93 -12.93
C PHE A 149 16.96 0.58 -13.62
N THR A 150 16.95 0.11 -14.86
CA THR A 150 18.19 -0.15 -15.63
C THR A 150 19.04 1.12 -15.75
N GLY A 151 20.31 1.05 -15.33
CA GLY A 151 21.23 2.19 -15.26
C GLY A 151 20.94 3.19 -14.15
N PHE A 152 20.08 2.87 -13.17
CA PHE A 152 19.82 3.72 -12.00
C PHE A 152 20.94 3.61 -10.96
N GLY A 153 21.61 2.47 -10.83
CA GLY A 153 22.57 2.14 -9.79
C GLY A 153 21.94 1.92 -8.41
N GLY A 154 22.66 1.21 -7.53
CA GLY A 154 22.18 0.89 -6.18
C GLY A 154 21.05 -0.14 -6.16
N LEU A 155 20.40 -0.28 -5.00
CA LEU A 155 19.50 -1.41 -4.73
C LEU A 155 18.25 -1.42 -5.60
N CYS A 156 17.67 -0.27 -5.96
CA CYS A 156 16.51 -0.25 -6.85
C CYS A 156 16.81 -0.82 -8.25
N GLU A 157 18.08 -0.80 -8.69
CA GLU A 157 18.49 -1.46 -9.93
C GLU A 157 18.84 -2.94 -9.72
N THR A 158 19.53 -3.29 -8.64
CA THR A 158 20.07 -4.64 -8.43
C THR A 158 19.05 -5.61 -7.86
N ASP A 159 18.13 -5.12 -7.04
CA ASP A 159 17.13 -5.90 -6.34
C ASP A 159 15.83 -5.92 -7.14
N ASN A 160 15.03 -6.97 -6.96
CA ASN A 160 13.72 -7.12 -7.59
C ASN A 160 12.76 -7.78 -6.58
N ASP A 161 12.64 -7.15 -5.42
CA ASP A 161 12.10 -7.81 -4.23
C ASP A 161 10.57 -7.74 -4.16
N GLY A 162 9.90 -6.99 -5.03
CA GLY A 162 8.48 -7.17 -5.33
C GLY A 162 7.50 -6.29 -4.55
N ASP A 163 6.34 -6.88 -4.24
CA ASP A 163 5.09 -6.26 -3.80
C ASP A 163 4.72 -4.94 -4.52
N PRO A 164 4.62 -4.97 -5.86
CA PRO A 164 4.36 -3.78 -6.63
C PRO A 164 2.95 -3.25 -6.37
N SER A 165 2.82 -1.93 -6.50
CA SER A 165 1.56 -1.28 -6.79
C SER A 165 1.68 -0.50 -8.10
N VAL A 166 0.60 -0.46 -8.88
CA VAL A 166 0.55 0.32 -10.12
C VAL A 166 -0.70 1.19 -10.13
N VAL A 167 -0.52 2.48 -10.45
CA VAL A 167 -1.60 3.47 -10.57
C VAL A 167 -1.39 4.30 -11.84
N TYR A 168 -2.49 4.61 -12.53
CA TYR A 168 -2.47 5.61 -13.60
C TYR A 168 -2.95 6.96 -13.03
N ASP A 169 -2.04 7.93 -12.96
CA ASP A 169 -2.35 9.31 -12.65
C ASP A 169 -3.03 9.97 -13.84
N GLN A 170 -4.35 9.83 -13.86
CA GLN A 170 -5.21 10.45 -14.86
C GLN A 170 -5.10 11.98 -14.88
N LEU A 171 -4.79 12.64 -13.76
CA LEU A 171 -4.70 14.10 -13.71
C LEU A 171 -3.49 14.63 -14.46
N ALA A 172 -2.38 13.87 -14.46
CA ALA A 172 -1.15 14.24 -15.16
C ALA A 172 -0.87 13.42 -16.44
N ASP A 173 -1.66 12.39 -16.73
CA ASP A 173 -1.40 11.40 -17.79
C ASP A 173 -0.07 10.68 -17.58
N ARG A 174 0.05 9.96 -16.46
CA ARG A 174 1.31 9.34 -16.00
C ARG A 174 1.07 7.97 -15.37
N TRP A 175 2.03 7.08 -15.50
CA TRP A 175 2.01 5.74 -14.92
C TRP A 175 2.97 5.66 -13.75
N LEU A 176 2.49 5.21 -12.60
CA LEU A 176 3.30 5.01 -11.40
C LEU A 176 3.39 3.52 -11.10
N ILE A 177 4.60 3.02 -10.92
CA ILE A 177 4.88 1.63 -10.53
C ILE A 177 5.87 1.67 -9.36
N THR A 178 5.60 0.89 -8.33
CA THR A 178 6.47 0.76 -7.16
C THR A 178 7.04 -0.64 -7.01
N GLN A 179 8.13 -0.75 -6.26
CA GLN A 179 8.60 -1.98 -5.61
C GLN A 179 9.46 -1.59 -4.41
N PHE A 180 9.70 -2.52 -3.48
CA PHE A 180 10.73 -2.35 -2.48
C PHE A 180 12.06 -3.02 -2.86
N ALA A 181 13.14 -2.65 -2.17
CA ALA A 181 14.44 -3.34 -2.20
C ALA A 181 14.95 -3.60 -0.78
N VAL A 182 15.34 -4.84 -0.49
CA VAL A 182 15.62 -5.32 0.88
C VAL A 182 17.00 -5.95 1.04
N SER A 183 17.72 -6.29 -0.03
CA SER A 183 18.98 -7.05 0.09
C SER A 183 20.06 -6.27 0.83
N GLY A 184 20.01 -4.94 0.76
CA GLY A 184 20.87 -4.07 1.58
C GLY A 184 20.53 -4.10 3.07
N ALA A 185 19.28 -4.30 3.47
CA ALA A 185 18.84 -4.07 4.85
C ALA A 185 18.85 -5.31 5.76
N ASN A 186 18.91 -6.51 5.18
CA ASN A 186 18.90 -7.77 5.93
C ASN A 186 20.18 -7.97 6.77
N GLY A 187 20.19 -7.41 7.98
CA GLY A 187 21.30 -7.52 8.93
C GLY A 187 22.48 -6.57 8.66
N SER A 188 22.30 -5.59 7.79
CA SER A 188 23.32 -4.56 7.48
C SER A 188 22.86 -3.16 7.95
N SER A 189 23.76 -2.18 7.91
CA SER A 189 23.44 -0.78 8.22
C SER A 189 22.74 -0.02 7.09
N MET A 190 22.58 -0.63 5.91
CA MET A 190 21.88 0.00 4.78
C MET A 190 20.36 -0.03 5.01
N PRO A 191 19.62 1.04 4.65
CA PRO A 191 18.17 1.08 4.80
C PRO A 191 17.46 0.20 3.76
N TYR A 192 16.23 -0.22 4.07
CA TYR A 192 15.27 -0.68 3.06
C TYR A 192 14.95 0.48 2.11
N LEU A 193 14.59 0.20 0.87
CA LEU A 193 14.17 1.24 -0.06
C LEU A 193 12.75 1.00 -0.56
N GLU A 194 11.97 2.07 -0.64
CA GLU A 194 10.82 2.15 -1.54
C GLU A 194 11.28 2.77 -2.86
N CYS A 195 11.14 2.03 -3.95
CA CYS A 195 11.57 2.41 -5.29
C CYS A 195 10.34 2.76 -6.13
N ILE A 196 10.29 3.98 -6.68
CA ILE A 196 9.13 4.47 -7.43
C ILE A 196 9.58 4.91 -8.83
N ALA A 197 8.88 4.44 -9.85
CA ALA A 197 9.04 4.87 -11.23
C ALA A 197 7.75 5.54 -11.72
N ILE A 198 7.86 6.77 -12.22
CA ILE A 198 6.74 7.53 -12.81
C ILE A 198 7.05 7.80 -14.28
N SER A 199 6.20 7.39 -15.22
CA SER A 199 6.45 7.66 -16.64
C SER A 199 6.56 9.17 -16.90
N THR A 200 7.29 9.62 -17.91
CA THR A 200 7.42 11.05 -18.23
C THR A 200 6.28 11.58 -19.10
N SER A 201 5.44 10.68 -19.62
CA SER A 201 4.26 10.93 -20.45
C SER A 201 3.18 9.86 -20.21
N GLY A 202 2.05 9.94 -20.92
CA GLY A 202 1.02 8.90 -20.91
C GLY A 202 1.40 7.58 -21.55
N ASP A 203 2.58 7.48 -22.17
CA ASP A 203 3.10 6.26 -22.77
C ASP A 203 3.84 5.41 -21.70
N PRO A 204 3.28 4.26 -21.27
CA PRO A 204 3.93 3.36 -20.30
C PRO A 204 5.16 2.65 -20.87
N THR A 205 5.49 2.84 -22.15
CA THR A 205 6.74 2.34 -22.76
C THR A 205 7.79 3.45 -22.96
N GLY A 206 7.48 4.66 -22.48
CA GLY A 206 8.33 5.85 -22.50
C GLY A 206 9.45 5.82 -21.46
N SER A 207 10.06 6.98 -21.21
CA SER A 207 11.01 7.14 -20.09
C SER A 207 10.28 7.34 -18.77
N TYR A 208 10.99 7.17 -17.65
CA TYR A 208 10.46 7.29 -16.30
C TYR A 208 11.33 8.22 -15.45
N TYR A 209 10.71 9.05 -14.62
CA TYR A 209 11.33 9.63 -13.44
C TYR A 209 11.42 8.56 -12.35
N ARG A 210 12.63 8.31 -11.85
CA ARG A 210 12.90 7.22 -10.91
C ARG A 210 13.35 7.79 -9.59
N TYR A 211 12.89 7.19 -8.50
CA TYR A 211 13.15 7.63 -7.14
C TYR A 211 13.45 6.44 -6.24
N SER A 212 14.32 6.66 -5.25
CA SER A 212 14.52 5.76 -4.12
C SER A 212 14.33 6.50 -2.79
N PHE A 213 13.47 5.98 -1.91
CA PHE A 213 13.20 6.54 -0.59
C PHE A 213 13.64 5.57 0.50
N PRO A 214 14.58 5.94 1.39
CA PRO A 214 15.10 5.04 2.41
C PRO A 214 14.14 4.87 3.61
N ARG A 215 14.13 3.66 4.18
CA ARG A 215 13.39 3.30 5.40
C ARG A 215 14.18 2.41 6.34
N SER A 216 13.86 2.57 7.63
CA SER A 216 14.42 1.75 8.71
C SER A 216 13.61 0.48 8.97
N TYR A 217 12.31 0.52 8.69
CA TYR A 217 11.44 -0.65 8.72
C TYR A 217 11.32 -1.23 7.31
N PHE A 218 11.13 -2.54 7.21
CA PHE A 218 10.79 -3.19 5.96
C PHE A 218 9.36 -2.78 5.56
N PRO A 219 9.17 -2.04 4.43
CA PRO A 219 7.87 -1.51 4.04
C PRO A 219 7.06 -2.54 3.24
N ASP A 220 6.58 -3.58 3.91
CA ASP A 220 5.88 -4.69 3.27
C ASP A 220 4.49 -4.29 2.79
N TYR A 221 3.98 -5.00 1.77
CA TYR A 221 2.62 -4.86 1.28
C TYR A 221 2.18 -3.43 0.93
N PRO A 222 2.97 -2.63 0.18
CA PRO A 222 2.60 -1.27 -0.14
C PRO A 222 1.28 -1.20 -0.93
N LYS A 223 0.50 -0.14 -0.66
CA LYS A 223 -0.74 0.19 -1.38
C LYS A 223 -0.74 1.66 -1.77
N LEU A 224 -0.70 1.93 -3.07
CA LEU A 224 -0.61 3.28 -3.64
C LEU A 224 -2.00 3.87 -3.93
N GLY A 225 -2.15 5.16 -3.69
CA GLY A 225 -3.34 5.96 -3.99
C GLY A 225 -2.98 7.29 -4.65
N LEU A 226 -3.78 7.70 -5.63
CA LEU A 226 -3.68 9.00 -6.29
C LEU A 226 -4.52 10.04 -5.54
N TRP A 227 -3.95 11.19 -5.20
CA TRP A 227 -4.70 12.37 -4.77
C TRP A 227 -4.14 13.62 -5.50
N PRO A 228 -4.89 14.74 -5.57
CA PRO A 228 -4.42 15.90 -6.35
C PRO A 228 -3.09 16.51 -5.88
N ASP A 229 -2.84 16.50 -4.57
CA ASP A 229 -1.69 17.15 -3.90
C ASP A 229 -0.48 16.23 -3.68
N ALA A 230 -0.69 14.91 -3.55
CA ALA A 230 0.37 13.93 -3.35
C ALA A 230 0.01 12.55 -3.92
N TYR A 231 1.05 11.72 -4.12
CA TYR A 231 0.86 10.28 -4.20
C TYR A 231 0.89 9.74 -2.77
N TYR A 232 -0.16 9.04 -2.36
CA TYR A 232 -0.27 8.49 -1.02
C TYR A 232 0.03 7.00 -1.04
N MET A 233 0.66 6.49 0.01
CA MET A 233 0.92 5.06 0.13
C MET A 233 0.77 4.63 1.58
N SER A 234 0.36 3.38 1.80
CA SER A 234 0.47 2.71 3.10
C SER A 234 1.41 1.51 2.99
N THR A 235 2.12 1.20 4.07
CA THR A 235 2.95 -0.01 4.21
C THR A 235 2.67 -0.68 5.54
N ASN A 236 2.78 -2.02 5.58
CA ASN A 236 2.91 -2.78 6.81
C ASN A 236 4.39 -2.86 7.16
N ASP A 237 4.79 -2.21 8.24
CA ASP A 237 6.20 -2.06 8.57
C ASP A 237 6.68 -3.16 9.50
N PHE A 238 7.85 -3.73 9.21
CA PHE A 238 8.46 -4.79 10.00
C PHE A 238 9.86 -4.44 10.51
N SER A 239 10.14 -4.88 11.73
CA SER A 239 11.49 -4.95 12.31
C SER A 239 11.93 -6.41 12.34
N GLY A 240 12.67 -6.84 11.32
CA GLY A 240 12.88 -8.27 11.06
C GLY A 240 11.54 -8.92 10.71
N ASN A 241 11.14 -9.97 11.43
CA ASN A 241 9.85 -10.64 11.22
C ASN A 241 8.74 -10.13 12.17
N SER A 242 9.00 -9.07 12.96
CA SER A 242 8.03 -8.54 13.92
C SER A 242 7.29 -7.34 13.33
N PHE A 243 5.97 -7.40 13.30
CA PHE A 243 5.12 -6.28 12.90
C PHE A 243 5.36 -5.07 13.81
N ALA A 244 5.70 -3.94 13.22
CA ALA A 244 6.01 -2.69 13.90
C ALA A 244 4.87 -1.67 13.84
N GLY A 245 3.84 -1.91 13.01
CA GLY A 245 2.74 -0.98 12.74
C GLY A 245 2.64 -0.67 11.27
N ALA A 246 1.75 0.23 10.90
CA ALA A 246 1.64 0.72 9.53
C ALA A 246 2.29 2.09 9.38
N THR A 247 2.80 2.38 8.19
CA THR A 247 3.23 3.75 7.85
C THR A 247 2.35 4.31 6.76
N THR A 248 1.89 5.54 6.96
CA THR A 248 1.23 6.34 5.92
C THR A 248 2.26 7.27 5.30
N TRP A 249 2.21 7.41 3.98
CA TRP A 249 3.14 8.18 3.17
C TRP A 249 2.39 9.18 2.31
N ALA A 250 3.00 10.36 2.13
CA ALA A 250 2.61 11.34 1.13
C ALA A 250 3.88 11.79 0.37
N PHE A 251 4.00 11.40 -0.89
CA PHE A 251 5.10 11.78 -1.77
C PHE A 251 4.79 13.07 -2.52
N ASP A 252 5.77 13.97 -2.64
CA ASP A 252 5.63 15.26 -3.35
C ASP A 252 5.38 15.06 -4.85
N ARG A 253 4.10 14.92 -5.19
CA ARG A 253 3.64 14.67 -6.56
C ARG A 253 4.10 15.76 -7.52
N ALA A 254 4.08 17.02 -7.11
CA ALA A 254 4.47 18.14 -7.97
C ALA A 254 5.95 18.06 -8.35
N ARG A 255 6.84 17.78 -7.39
CA ARG A 255 8.28 17.58 -7.64
C ARG A 255 8.54 16.32 -8.46
N MET A 256 7.85 15.24 -8.14
CA MET A 256 8.02 13.95 -8.83
C MET A 256 7.60 14.01 -10.30
N LEU A 257 6.50 14.70 -10.60
CA LEU A 257 6.04 14.95 -11.98
C LEU A 257 6.97 15.85 -12.79
N ALA A 258 7.81 16.64 -12.13
CA ALA A 258 8.82 17.48 -12.75
C ALA A 258 10.20 16.78 -12.87
N GLY A 259 10.34 15.54 -12.38
CA GLY A 259 11.64 14.86 -12.31
C GLY A 259 12.64 15.49 -11.34
N ALA A 260 12.17 16.36 -10.44
CA ALA A 260 13.00 17.04 -9.45
C ALA A 260 13.24 16.15 -8.22
N PRO A 261 14.28 16.41 -7.41
CA PRO A 261 14.39 15.81 -6.08
C PRO A 261 13.11 16.04 -5.28
N ALA A 262 12.63 14.98 -4.65
CA ALA A 262 11.34 14.96 -3.96
C ALA A 262 11.50 14.51 -2.52
N THR A 263 10.50 14.80 -1.70
CA THR A 263 10.40 14.29 -0.33
C THR A 263 9.12 13.48 -0.17
N ALA A 264 9.15 12.54 0.75
CA ALA A 264 7.98 11.90 1.30
C ALA A 264 7.78 12.38 2.74
N GLN A 265 6.54 12.64 3.13
CA GLN A 265 6.16 12.90 4.51
C GLN A 265 5.45 11.67 5.05
N VAL A 266 5.91 11.17 6.19
CA VAL A 266 5.39 9.92 6.75
C VAL A 266 4.95 10.06 8.20
N PHE A 267 3.89 9.34 8.54
CA PHE A 267 3.46 9.09 9.91
C PHE A 267 3.44 7.59 10.14
N HIS A 268 4.19 7.15 11.16
CA HIS A 268 4.20 5.76 11.60
C HIS A 268 3.16 5.56 12.70
N LEU A 269 2.25 4.61 12.50
CA LEU A 269 1.19 4.26 13.42
C LEU A 269 1.66 3.20 14.41
N SER A 270 0.89 3.01 15.47
CA SER A 270 1.16 1.92 16.42
C SER A 270 0.98 0.55 15.78
N PHE A 271 1.54 -0.49 16.41
CA PHE A 271 1.38 -1.90 16.02
C PHE A 271 -0.07 -2.41 16.08
N LEU A 272 -1.03 -1.59 16.53
CA LEU A 272 -2.46 -1.93 16.54
C LEU A 272 -3.10 -1.85 15.16
N TYR A 273 -2.47 -1.15 14.21
CA TYR A 273 -3.04 -0.88 12.89
C TYR A 273 -2.15 -1.42 11.79
N GLY A 274 -2.75 -2.18 10.87
CA GLY A 274 -2.13 -2.73 9.67
C GLY A 274 -3.15 -2.83 8.53
N GLY A 275 -2.67 -3.08 7.32
CA GLY A 275 -3.53 -3.23 6.13
C GLY A 275 -4.28 -1.95 5.76
N LEU A 276 -3.72 -0.78 6.08
CA LEU A 276 -4.33 0.50 5.70
C LEU A 276 -4.41 0.60 4.18
N LEU A 277 -5.45 1.28 3.68
CA LEU A 277 -5.61 1.61 2.28
C LEU A 277 -5.80 3.13 2.14
N PRO A 278 -4.95 3.84 1.37
CA PRO A 278 -5.21 5.22 1.02
C PRO A 278 -6.38 5.33 0.04
N ALA A 279 -7.11 6.43 0.13
CA ALA A 279 -8.07 6.80 -0.89
C ALA A 279 -7.33 7.09 -2.20
N SER A 280 -7.89 6.62 -3.30
CA SER A 280 -7.39 6.91 -4.64
C SER A 280 -8.49 7.60 -5.44
N LEU A 281 -8.14 8.72 -6.07
CA LEU A 281 -9.03 9.47 -6.94
C LEU A 281 -9.31 8.68 -8.22
N ASP A 282 -10.58 8.35 -8.46
CA ASP A 282 -11.08 7.83 -9.71
C ASP A 282 -11.93 8.88 -10.45
N GLY A 283 -11.76 8.96 -11.77
CA GLY A 283 -12.34 10.01 -12.62
C GLY A 283 -11.75 11.43 -12.49
N ARG A 284 -12.40 12.38 -13.17
CA ARG A 284 -11.96 13.79 -13.28
C ARG A 284 -12.57 14.72 -12.24
N ALA A 285 -13.52 14.25 -11.44
CA ALA A 285 -14.17 15.04 -10.41
C ALA A 285 -13.22 15.19 -9.21
N LEU A 286 -12.62 16.36 -9.06
CA LEU A 286 -11.66 16.60 -7.99
C LEU A 286 -12.36 16.67 -6.62
N PRO A 287 -11.71 16.21 -5.54
CA PRO A 287 -12.17 16.48 -4.19
C PRO A 287 -12.17 17.99 -3.91
N PRO A 288 -12.89 18.47 -2.87
CA PRO A 288 -12.85 19.86 -2.45
C PRO A 288 -11.41 20.34 -2.21
N ALA A 289 -11.13 21.61 -2.50
CA ALA A 289 -9.80 22.19 -2.27
C ALA A 289 -9.40 22.04 -0.80
N GLY A 290 -8.19 21.53 -0.56
CA GLY A 290 -7.67 21.26 0.79
C GLY A 290 -8.21 20.00 1.46
N ALA A 291 -9.00 19.18 0.75
CA ALA A 291 -9.44 17.89 1.29
C ALA A 291 -8.23 16.98 1.59
N PRO A 292 -8.15 16.40 2.79
CA PRO A 292 -7.09 15.43 3.11
C PRO A 292 -7.26 14.16 2.28
N ASN A 293 -6.20 13.37 2.17
CA ASN A 293 -6.36 11.97 1.77
C ASN A 293 -6.86 11.16 2.96
N TYR A 294 -7.70 10.16 2.69
CA TYR A 294 -8.29 9.31 3.71
C TYR A 294 -7.62 7.94 3.70
N PHE A 295 -7.18 7.48 4.87
CA PHE A 295 -6.68 6.12 5.03
C PHE A 295 -7.71 5.31 5.81
N VAL A 296 -8.02 4.09 5.36
CA VAL A 296 -8.95 3.19 6.03
C VAL A 296 -8.26 1.87 6.36
N ALA A 297 -8.49 1.35 7.57
CA ALA A 297 -8.18 -0.03 7.92
C ALA A 297 -9.37 -0.67 8.63
N LEU A 298 -9.33 -1.99 8.77
CA LEU A 298 -10.20 -2.69 9.70
C LEU A 298 -9.83 -2.27 11.13
N ASN A 299 -10.82 -2.05 12.00
CA ASN A 299 -10.59 -1.70 13.40
C ASN A 299 -10.98 -2.86 14.33
N ASP A 300 -12.21 -3.35 14.18
CA ASP A 300 -12.72 -4.56 14.81
C ASP A 300 -13.79 -5.19 13.91
N SER A 301 -14.41 -6.30 14.36
CA SER A 301 -15.44 -7.03 13.60
C SER A 301 -16.74 -6.25 13.34
N SER A 302 -16.83 -4.99 13.75
CA SER A 302 -17.99 -4.13 13.58
C SER A 302 -17.64 -2.69 13.22
N SER A 303 -16.36 -2.39 12.95
CA SER A 303 -15.95 -1.03 12.64
C SER A 303 -14.68 -0.94 11.80
N LEU A 304 -14.56 0.18 11.09
CA LEU A 304 -13.36 0.60 10.38
C LEU A 304 -12.67 1.75 11.11
N ALA A 305 -11.35 1.85 10.96
CA ALA A 305 -10.56 2.98 11.44
C ALA A 305 -10.22 3.88 10.26
N LEU A 306 -10.58 5.16 10.36
CA LEU A 306 -10.34 6.17 9.34
C LEU A 306 -9.37 7.25 9.83
N TRP A 307 -8.29 7.48 9.09
CA TRP A 307 -7.42 8.63 9.29
C TRP A 307 -7.58 9.63 8.15
N LYS A 308 -7.30 10.90 8.46
CA LYS A 308 -7.20 11.99 7.48
C LYS A 308 -5.78 12.50 7.46
N PHE A 309 -5.09 12.33 6.34
CA PHE A 309 -3.75 12.84 6.10
C PHE A 309 -3.81 14.12 5.27
N HIS A 310 -3.55 15.25 5.92
CA HIS A 310 -3.26 16.52 5.26
C HIS A 310 -1.73 16.70 5.14
N VAL A 311 -1.23 16.92 3.93
CA VAL A 311 0.19 17.17 3.67
C VAL A 311 0.42 18.62 3.26
N ASP A 312 1.50 19.21 3.78
CA ASP A 312 2.03 20.51 3.39
C ASP A 312 3.53 20.38 3.11
N PHE A 313 3.90 20.34 1.83
CA PHE A 313 5.32 20.27 1.40
C PHE A 313 6.06 21.60 1.53
N ALA A 314 5.35 22.73 1.63
CA ALA A 314 5.97 24.04 1.85
C ALA A 314 6.37 24.24 3.31
N ASN A 315 5.54 23.74 4.24
CA ASN A 315 5.82 23.73 5.67
C ASN A 315 5.34 22.42 6.30
N SER A 316 6.25 21.46 6.47
CA SER A 316 5.92 20.14 7.03
C SER A 316 5.34 20.20 8.44
N ALA A 317 5.58 21.27 9.22
CA ALA A 317 4.96 21.45 10.53
C ALA A 317 3.42 21.61 10.47
N ASN A 318 2.87 21.95 9.30
CA ASN A 318 1.42 22.02 9.07
C ASN A 318 0.81 20.68 8.65
N SER A 319 1.63 19.68 8.30
CA SER A 319 1.13 18.36 7.94
C SER A 319 0.57 17.65 9.17
N THR A 320 -0.56 16.98 8.99
CA THR A 320 -1.25 16.29 10.07
C THR A 320 -1.78 14.95 9.61
N LEU A 321 -1.65 13.94 10.47
CA LEU A 321 -2.50 12.76 10.44
C LEU A 321 -3.46 12.84 11.63
N THR A 322 -4.76 12.87 11.35
CA THR A 322 -5.80 12.92 12.38
C THR A 322 -6.65 11.66 12.34
N GLY A 323 -7.06 11.17 13.51
CA GLY A 323 -7.76 9.89 13.66
C GLY A 323 -7.11 8.99 14.72
N PRO A 324 -7.46 7.70 14.75
CA PRO A 324 -8.50 7.10 13.93
C PRO A 324 -9.91 7.56 14.34
N ILE A 325 -10.75 7.80 13.35
CA ILE A 325 -12.20 7.93 13.51
C ILE A 325 -12.80 6.54 13.32
N THR A 326 -13.53 6.06 14.32
CA THR A 326 -14.25 4.79 14.23
C THR A 326 -15.50 4.96 13.36
N ILE A 327 -15.58 4.19 12.28
CA ILE A 327 -16.76 4.10 11.42
C ILE A 327 -17.48 2.79 11.73
N PRO A 328 -18.70 2.81 12.30
CA PRO A 328 -19.45 1.59 12.53
C PRO A 328 -19.88 0.97 11.20
N VAL A 329 -19.75 -0.35 11.09
CA VAL A 329 -20.24 -1.16 9.97
C VAL A 329 -21.11 -2.31 10.50
N ALA A 330 -21.80 -3.01 9.61
CA ALA A 330 -22.45 -4.26 10.00
C ALA A 330 -21.40 -5.25 10.52
N GLY A 331 -21.76 -5.99 11.57
CA GLY A 331 -20.88 -7.02 12.11
C GLY A 331 -20.50 -8.04 11.03
N TYR A 332 -19.22 -8.41 10.97
CA TYR A 332 -18.69 -9.38 10.03
C TYR A 332 -17.72 -10.34 10.72
N SER A 333 -17.46 -11.47 10.07
CA SER A 333 -16.38 -12.37 10.46
C SER A 333 -15.41 -12.44 9.29
N GLU A 334 -14.12 -12.27 9.55
CA GLU A 334 -13.12 -12.44 8.51
C GLU A 334 -13.12 -13.88 8.01
N LEU A 335 -13.02 -14.02 6.69
CA LEU A 335 -12.93 -15.34 6.08
C LEU A 335 -11.72 -16.07 6.66
N CYS A 336 -11.99 -17.22 7.26
CA CYS A 336 -10.97 -18.09 7.83
C CYS A 336 -10.12 -17.44 8.92
N ASN A 337 -10.74 -16.57 9.72
CA ASN A 337 -10.07 -15.85 10.81
C ASN A 337 -8.84 -15.07 10.31
N GLY A 338 -8.89 -14.54 9.09
CA GLY A 338 -7.79 -13.81 8.44
C GLY A 338 -6.68 -14.71 7.88
N SER A 339 -6.91 -16.02 7.79
CA SER A 339 -5.91 -17.00 7.31
C SER A 339 -6.17 -17.48 5.87
N THR A 340 -5.21 -18.23 5.32
CA THR A 340 -5.25 -18.77 3.96
C THR A 340 -6.15 -19.99 3.88
N CYS A 341 -7.35 -19.82 3.33
CA CYS A 341 -8.26 -20.93 3.06
C CYS A 341 -8.96 -20.84 1.70
N VAL A 342 -8.82 -19.71 1.01
CA VAL A 342 -9.32 -19.54 -0.34
C VAL A 342 -8.23 -20.01 -1.28
N PRO A 343 -8.45 -21.08 -2.07
CA PRO A 343 -7.49 -21.50 -3.07
C PRO A 343 -7.25 -20.37 -4.07
N GLN A 344 -6.01 -19.90 -4.16
CA GLN A 344 -5.61 -18.95 -5.19
C GLN A 344 -5.11 -19.75 -6.39
N GLY A 345 -5.93 -19.81 -7.44
CA GLY A 345 -5.49 -20.28 -8.75
C GLY A 345 -4.57 -19.20 -9.32
N GLY A 346 -3.25 -19.35 -9.11
CA GLY A 346 -2.24 -18.41 -9.60
C GLY A 346 -2.18 -18.30 -11.12
#